data_AF-A0A218Z7Q9-F1
#
_entry.id   AF-A0A218Z7Q9-F1
#
_cell.length_a   1.000
_cell.length_b   1.000
_cell.length_c   1.000
_cell.angle_alpha   90.00
_cell.angle_beta   90.00
_cell.angle_gamma   90.00
#
_symmetry.space_group_name_H-M   'P 1'
#
loop_
_entity.id
_entity.type
_entity.pdbx_description
1 polymer ?
#
loop_
_entity_poly.entity_id
_entity_poly.type
_entity_poly.pdbx_seq_one_letter_code
_entity_poly.pdbx_strand_id
1 'polypeptide(L)'
;MSYFRITLTRSGIGLTKRTQGVLKALGLRTRMKTVFHPVSPEVAGQIMKVKELISVSEVDRPLTIQELKAERKPDPGFYMEKAMPRGWLEGRAILGIVFILEYNSTKPKGLAVRYMGVARRLQTVSDVAGE
;
A
#
# COMPACT_ATOMS: atom_id res chain seq x y z
N MET A 1 -15.26 -3.89 26.86
CA MET A 1 -14.00 -4.59 27.21
C MET A 1 -12.89 -3.81 26.56
N SER A 2 -11.91 -3.29 27.30
CA SER A 2 -10.83 -2.49 26.72
C SER A 2 -9.66 -3.36 26.23
N TYR A 3 -8.86 -2.78 25.35
CA TYR A 3 -7.70 -3.41 24.71
C TYR A 3 -6.47 -2.53 24.85
N PHE A 4 -5.30 -3.15 24.99
CA PHE A 4 -4.03 -2.47 24.86
C PHE A 4 -3.61 -2.39 23.39
N ARG A 5 -3.47 -1.16 22.88
CA ARG A 5 -2.76 -0.86 21.63
C ARG A 5 -1.28 -0.76 21.96
N ILE A 6 -0.51 -1.79 21.62
CA ILE A 6 0.92 -1.87 21.91
C ILE A 6 1.70 -1.64 20.61
N THR A 7 2.60 -0.67 20.60
CA THR A 7 3.48 -0.38 19.46
C THR A 7 4.94 -0.49 19.87
N LEU A 8 5.74 -1.21 19.07
CA LEU A 8 7.18 -1.34 19.33
C LEU A 8 7.94 -0.11 18.80
N THR A 9 8.32 0.80 19.68
CA THR A 9 9.00 2.06 19.31
C THR A 9 10.52 1.88 19.20
N ARG A 10 11.11 1.02 20.04
CA ARG A 10 12.56 0.71 20.04
C ARG A 10 12.79 -0.77 19.77
N SER A 11 13.90 -1.10 19.11
CA SER A 11 14.23 -2.50 18.81
C SER A 11 14.89 -3.19 20.00
N GLY A 12 14.56 -4.46 20.23
CA GLY A 12 15.24 -5.30 21.23
C GLY A 12 16.57 -5.92 20.78
N ILE A 13 17.27 -5.28 19.83
CA ILE A 13 18.58 -5.75 19.36
C ILE A 13 19.59 -5.59 20.49
N GLY A 14 20.47 -6.58 20.69
CA GLY A 14 21.47 -6.56 21.76
C GLY A 14 20.92 -6.77 23.17
N LEU A 15 19.61 -6.96 23.32
CA LEU A 15 19.01 -7.31 24.61
C LEU A 15 19.04 -8.81 24.88
N THR A 16 18.83 -9.17 26.14
CA THR A 16 18.79 -10.57 26.57
C THR A 16 17.73 -11.38 25.81
N LYS A 17 17.98 -12.69 25.65
CA LYS A 17 17.02 -13.64 25.05
C LYS A 17 15.67 -13.62 25.78
N ARG A 18 15.65 -13.34 27.08
CA ARG A 18 14.43 -13.25 27.88
C ARG A 18 13.56 -12.08 27.43
N THR A 19 14.13 -10.89 27.27
CA THR A 19 13.42 -9.70 26.78
C THR A 19 12.92 -9.92 25.36
N GLN A 20 13.74 -10.49 24.49
CA GLN A 20 13.35 -10.84 23.12
C GLN A 20 12.22 -11.90 23.08
N GLY A 21 12.24 -12.86 24.00
CA GLY A 21 11.18 -13.86 24.16
C GLY A 21 9.83 -13.23 24.51
N VAL A 22 9.81 -12.24 25.41
CA VAL A 22 8.59 -11.50 25.76
C VAL A 22 8.06 -10.71 24.56
N LEU A 23 8.92 -10.01 23.82
CA LEU A 23 8.51 -9.30 22.59
C LEU A 23 7.91 -10.26 21.55
N LYS A 24 8.50 -11.46 21.40
CA LYS A 24 7.99 -12.49 20.49
C LYS A 24 6.63 -13.03 20.95
N ALA A 25 6.44 -13.24 22.25
CA ALA A 25 5.17 -13.67 22.82
C ALA A 25 4.04 -12.64 22.59
N LEU A 26 4.34 -11.35 22.73
CA LEU A 26 3.41 -10.26 22.42
C LEU A 26 3.14 -10.11 20.90
N GLY A 27 3.90 -10.76 20.03
CA GLY A 27 3.76 -10.67 18.57
C GLY A 27 4.52 -9.50 17.92
N LEU A 28 5.41 -8.85 18.67
CA LEU A 28 6.19 -7.68 18.25
C LEU A 28 7.54 -8.11 17.67
N ARG A 29 7.54 -8.48 16.38
CA ARG A 29 8.75 -8.91 15.66
C ARG A 29 9.52 -7.77 14.98
N THR A 30 8.82 -6.76 14.50
CA THR A 30 9.38 -5.63 13.74
C THR A 30 9.07 -4.30 14.43
N ARG A 31 9.97 -3.33 14.29
CA ARG A 31 9.77 -1.97 14.83
C ARG A 31 8.55 -1.31 14.17
N MET A 32 7.87 -0.43 14.89
CA MET A 32 6.65 0.28 14.51
C MET A 32 5.46 -0.63 14.20
N LYS A 33 5.55 -1.92 14.51
CA LYS A 33 4.41 -2.82 14.47
C LYS A 33 3.50 -2.55 15.66
N THR A 34 2.21 -2.45 15.38
CA THR A 34 1.16 -2.32 16.39
C THR A 34 0.41 -3.65 16.52
N VAL A 35 0.15 -4.09 17.74
CA VAL A 35 -0.64 -5.29 18.07
C VAL A 35 -1.66 -4.92 19.14
N PHE A 36 -2.82 -5.58 19.12
CA PHE A 36 -3.89 -5.39 20.09
C PHE A 36 -4.03 -6.64 20.95
N HIS A 37 -4.11 -6.46 22.26
CA HIS A 37 -4.37 -7.53 23.23
C HIS A 37 -5.47 -7.08 24.20
N PRO A 38 -6.32 -7.99 24.70
CA PRO A 38 -7.31 -7.66 25.71
C PRO A 38 -6.63 -7.22 27.01
N VAL A 39 -7.24 -6.29 27.74
CA VAL A 39 -6.73 -5.86 29.05
C VAL A 39 -6.84 -7.03 30.03
N SER A 40 -5.68 -7.58 30.39
CA SER A 40 -5.54 -8.68 31.36
C SER A 40 -4.26 -8.51 32.18
N PRO A 41 -4.21 -9.01 33.43
CA PRO A 41 -3.03 -8.92 34.28
C PRO A 41 -1.79 -9.59 33.68
N GLU A 42 -1.98 -10.69 32.96
CA GLU A 42 -0.89 -11.42 32.30
C GLU A 42 -0.21 -10.54 31.22
N VAL A 43 -1.01 -9.95 30.33
CA VAL A 43 -0.51 -9.04 29.29
C VAL A 43 0.14 -7.81 29.93
N ALA A 44 -0.45 -7.25 30.99
CA ALA A 44 0.13 -6.13 31.73
C ALA A 44 1.51 -6.49 32.32
N GLY A 45 1.67 -7.69 32.89
CA GLY A 45 2.95 -8.18 33.39
C GLY A 45 4.01 -8.35 32.29
N GLN A 46 3.60 -8.78 31.09
CA GLN A 46 4.48 -8.83 29.92
C GLN A 46 4.90 -7.44 29.46
N ILE A 47 3.96 -6.50 29.37
CA ILE A 47 4.19 -5.09 29.04
C ILE A 47 5.22 -4.46 29.99
N MET A 48 5.06 -4.65 31.30
CA MET A 48 5.94 -4.06 32.30
C MET A 48 7.40 -4.54 32.18
N LYS A 49 7.62 -5.77 31.73
CA LYS A 49 8.98 -6.30 31.47
C LYS A 49 9.69 -5.63 30.29
N VAL A 50 8.94 -5.02 29.36
CA VAL A 50 9.48 -4.42 28.13
C VAL A 50 9.09 -2.94 27.97
N LYS A 51 8.66 -2.28 29.05
CA LYS A 51 8.10 -0.92 29.05
C LYS A 51 8.97 0.15 28.38
N GLU A 52 10.29 -0.03 28.42
CA GLU A 52 11.26 0.89 27.80
C GLU A 52 11.25 0.84 26.26
N LEU A 53 10.72 -0.24 25.67
CA LEU A 53 10.77 -0.48 24.22
C LEU A 53 9.45 -0.17 23.50
N ILE A 54 8.35 -0.15 24.25
CA ILE A 54 7.00 -0.09 23.70
C ILE A 54 6.28 1.18 24.12
N SER A 55 5.34 1.62 23.28
CA SER A 55 4.33 2.60 23.63
C SER A 55 3.00 1.89 23.74
N VAL A 56 2.26 2.15 24.83
CA VAL A 56 0.97 1.52 25.12
C VAL A 56 -0.10 2.59 25.25
N SER A 57 -1.25 2.33 24.65
CA SER A 57 -2.46 3.12 24.84
C SER A 57 -3.66 2.19 25.04
N GLU A 58 -4.62 2.59 25.84
CA GLU A 58 -5.87 1.86 26.00
C GLU A 58 -6.86 2.28 24.90
N VAL A 59 -7.57 1.32 24.31
CA VAL A 59 -8.58 1.54 23.26
C VAL A 59 -9.79 0.65 23.51
N ASP A 60 -10.97 1.09 23.08
CA ASP A 60 -12.21 0.33 23.29
C ASP A 60 -12.31 -0.94 22.44
N ARG A 61 -11.73 -0.89 21.23
CA ARG A 61 -11.79 -1.99 20.27
C ARG A 61 -10.44 -2.24 19.57
N PRO A 62 -10.12 -3.49 19.22
CA PRO A 62 -8.96 -3.78 18.41
C PRO A 62 -9.23 -3.43 16.95
N LEU A 63 -8.23 -2.90 16.25
CA LEU A 63 -8.31 -2.66 14.81
C LEU A 63 -7.73 -3.84 14.03
N THR A 64 -8.39 -4.18 12.92
CA THR A 64 -7.90 -5.15 11.95
C THR A 64 -6.74 -4.59 11.14
N ILE A 65 -5.98 -5.47 10.48
CA ILE A 65 -4.86 -5.07 9.61
C ILE A 65 -5.35 -4.17 8.46
N GLN A 66 -6.55 -4.42 7.93
CA GLN A 66 -7.14 -3.63 6.85
C GLN A 66 -7.49 -2.22 7.33
N GLU A 67 -8.12 -2.09 8.50
CA GLU A 67 -8.43 -0.80 9.11
C GLU A 67 -7.16 0.00 9.43
N LEU A 68 -6.13 -0.63 10.02
CA LEU A 68 -4.83 0.03 10.25
C LEU A 68 -4.18 0.51 8.94
N LYS A 69 -4.35 -0.23 7.85
CA LYS A 69 -3.82 0.15 6.54
C LYS A 69 -4.61 1.30 5.92
N ALA A 70 -5.94 1.29 6.10
CA ALA A 70 -6.81 2.37 5.65
C ALA A 70 -6.55 3.67 6.43
N GLU A 71 -6.37 3.60 7.75
CA GLU A 71 -6.03 4.74 8.61
C GLU A 71 -4.72 5.42 8.16
N ARG A 72 -3.76 4.64 7.65
CA ARG A 72 -2.48 5.13 7.14
C ARG A 72 -2.54 5.62 5.70
N LYS A 73 -3.62 5.37 4.97
CA LYS A 73 -3.70 5.67 3.53
C LYS A 73 -4.02 7.16 3.36
N PRO A 74 -3.13 7.96 2.74
CA PRO A 74 -3.44 9.34 2.41
C PRO A 74 -4.50 9.43 1.31
N ASP A 75 -5.11 10.60 1.17
CA ASP A 75 -5.94 10.91 0.00
C ASP A 75 -5.10 10.74 -1.27
N PRO A 76 -5.57 9.97 -2.27
CA PRO A 76 -4.89 9.83 -3.55
C PRO A 76 -4.55 11.17 -4.23
N GLY A 77 -5.35 12.21 -4.03
CA GLY A 77 -5.12 13.52 -4.65
C GLY A 77 -5.38 13.59 -6.16
N PHE A 78 -5.91 12.52 -6.75
CA PHE A 78 -6.37 12.47 -8.13
C PHE A 78 -7.61 11.58 -8.24
N TYR A 79 -8.45 11.83 -9.24
CA TYR A 79 -9.58 10.97 -9.59
C TYR A 79 -9.46 10.52 -11.04
N MET A 80 -9.89 9.29 -11.32
CA MET A 80 -9.95 8.76 -12.68
C MET A 80 -11.23 9.25 -13.36
N GLU A 81 -11.10 10.19 -14.31
CA GLU A 81 -12.26 10.69 -15.06
C GLU A 81 -12.92 9.63 -15.94
N LYS A 82 -12.11 8.80 -16.61
CA LYS A 82 -12.60 7.71 -17.47
C LYS A 82 -11.59 6.58 -17.53
N ALA A 83 -12.01 5.38 -17.12
CA ALA A 83 -11.20 4.18 -17.34
C ALA A 83 -11.21 3.85 -18.83
N MET A 84 -10.04 3.83 -19.48
CA MET A 84 -9.95 3.35 -20.85
C MET A 84 -10.28 1.84 -20.86
N PRO A 85 -11.11 1.34 -21.80
CA PRO A 85 -11.49 -0.07 -21.78
C PRO A 85 -10.25 -0.91 -22.06
N ARG A 86 -10.00 -1.90 -21.19
CA ARG A 86 -8.77 -2.73 -21.21
C ARG A 86 -8.58 -3.54 -22.50
N GLY A 87 -9.61 -3.65 -23.35
CA GLY A 87 -9.59 -4.36 -24.65
C GLY A 87 -9.36 -3.50 -25.89
N TRP A 88 -9.06 -2.20 -25.76
CA TRP A 88 -8.85 -1.34 -26.95
C TRP A 88 -7.54 -1.60 -27.72
N LEU A 89 -6.67 -2.46 -27.19
CA LEU A 89 -5.38 -2.78 -27.78
C LEU A 89 -5.38 -4.05 -28.66
N GLU A 90 -6.50 -4.76 -28.79
CA GLU A 90 -6.55 -6.02 -29.56
C GLU A 90 -6.80 -5.86 -31.08
N GLY A 91 -6.93 -4.66 -31.65
CA GLY A 91 -7.23 -4.57 -33.09
C GLY A 91 -6.93 -3.28 -33.86
N ARG A 92 -6.39 -2.21 -33.24
CA ARG A 92 -6.14 -0.94 -33.95
C ARG A 92 -4.87 -0.24 -33.50
N ALA A 93 -3.72 -0.88 -33.76
CA ALA A 93 -2.42 -0.29 -33.44
C ALA A 93 -2.00 0.87 -34.38
N ILE A 94 -2.72 1.16 -35.48
CA ILE A 94 -2.21 2.08 -36.52
C ILE A 94 -2.96 3.41 -36.62
N LEU A 95 -4.28 3.45 -36.34
CA LEU A 95 -5.08 4.68 -36.48
C LEU A 95 -5.03 5.63 -35.28
N GLY A 96 -4.65 5.13 -34.09
CA GLY A 96 -4.65 5.93 -32.85
C GLY A 96 -3.51 6.94 -32.73
N ILE A 97 -2.40 6.75 -33.45
CA ILE A 97 -1.25 7.66 -33.40
C ILE A 97 -1.53 8.96 -34.17
N VAL A 98 -2.31 8.90 -35.25
CA VAL A 98 -2.60 10.08 -36.10
C VAL A 98 -3.58 11.03 -35.41
N PHE A 99 -4.63 10.51 -34.78
CA PHE A 99 -5.69 11.34 -34.16
C PHE A 99 -5.22 12.12 -32.93
N ILE A 100 -4.13 11.68 -32.30
CA ILE A 100 -3.57 12.25 -31.08
C ILE A 100 -2.77 13.54 -31.34
N LEU A 101 -2.27 13.75 -32.55
CA LEU A 101 -1.51 14.94 -32.93
C LEU A 101 -2.39 16.11 -33.38
N GLU A 102 -3.64 15.87 -33.77
CA GLU A 102 -4.51 16.91 -34.34
C GLU A 102 -5.34 17.68 -33.29
N TYR A 103 -5.37 17.18 -32.04
CA TYR A 103 -6.11 17.81 -30.94
C TYR A 103 -5.16 18.56 -29.98
N ASN A 104 -4.47 19.60 -30.45
CA ASN A 104 -3.90 20.58 -29.54
C ASN A 104 -3.63 21.94 -30.21
N SER A 105 -4.66 22.78 -30.38
CA SER A 105 -4.42 24.21 -30.67
C SER A 105 -5.50 25.21 -30.21
N THR A 106 -6.47 24.85 -29.36
CA THR A 106 -7.33 25.89 -28.75
C THR A 106 -7.78 25.56 -27.31
N LYS A 107 -7.21 26.31 -26.35
CA LYS A 107 -7.71 26.68 -24.99
C LYS A 107 -7.20 25.89 -23.75
N PRO A 108 -7.14 26.54 -22.56
CA PRO A 108 -5.94 26.56 -21.72
C PRO A 108 -6.01 25.78 -20.38
N LYS A 109 -4.82 25.43 -19.89
CA LYS A 109 -4.38 25.24 -18.49
C LYS A 109 -5.26 24.36 -17.57
N GLY A 110 -4.94 23.06 -17.56
CA GLY A 110 -5.24 22.12 -16.48
C GLY A 110 -4.41 20.86 -16.68
N LEU A 111 -3.53 20.56 -15.72
CA LEU A 111 -2.46 19.55 -15.73
C LEU A 111 -2.90 18.15 -16.25
N ALA A 112 -2.72 17.86 -17.54
CA ALA A 112 -2.96 16.55 -18.13
C ALA A 112 -1.63 15.77 -18.28
N VAL A 113 -1.37 14.82 -17.39
CA VAL A 113 -0.20 13.94 -17.47
C VAL A 113 -0.50 12.80 -18.45
N ARG A 114 0.10 12.88 -19.65
CA ARG A 114 -0.03 11.90 -20.74
C ARG A 114 1.13 10.89 -20.67
N TYR A 115 0.83 9.61 -20.49
CA TYR A 115 1.84 8.54 -20.41
C TYR A 115 2.52 8.27 -21.76
N MET A 116 3.86 8.23 -21.75
CA MET A 116 4.77 7.74 -22.80
C MET A 116 5.34 6.37 -22.40
N GLY A 117 5.55 5.48 -23.38
CA GLY A 117 6.34 4.24 -23.26
C GLY A 117 6.30 3.47 -24.59
N VAL A 118 7.20 3.71 -25.56
CA VAL A 118 8.58 3.21 -25.77
C VAL A 118 8.68 1.73 -26.19
N ALA A 119 9.02 1.56 -27.48
CA ALA A 119 9.81 0.48 -28.15
C ALA A 119 9.19 -0.94 -28.25
N ARG A 120 9.45 -1.79 -29.26
CA ARG A 120 10.59 -1.93 -30.19
C ARG A 120 10.22 -2.94 -31.33
N ARG A 121 10.72 -2.66 -32.54
CA ARG A 121 11.26 -3.59 -33.60
C ARG A 121 10.36 -4.59 -34.36
N LEU A 122 10.06 -4.19 -35.61
CA LEU A 122 10.22 -4.88 -36.92
C LEU A 122 10.17 -6.44 -36.96
N GLN A 123 9.18 -7.02 -37.64
CA GLN A 123 9.31 -7.52 -39.02
C GLN A 123 7.99 -8.12 -39.55
N THR A 124 7.74 -7.79 -40.82
CA THR A 124 6.78 -8.28 -41.82
C THR A 124 6.77 -9.80 -41.99
N VAL A 125 5.59 -10.42 -42.13
CA VAL A 125 5.28 -11.40 -43.19
C VAL A 125 3.78 -11.30 -43.49
N SER A 126 3.49 -11.16 -44.77
CA SER A 126 2.20 -11.18 -45.45
C SER A 126 1.49 -12.54 -45.32
N ASP A 127 0.23 -12.57 -45.76
CA ASP A 127 -0.53 -13.76 -46.17
C ASP A 127 -1.21 -14.56 -45.05
N VAL A 128 -2.55 -14.43 -44.93
CA VAL A 128 -3.49 -15.39 -45.53
C VAL A 128 -4.78 -14.65 -45.92
N ALA A 129 -5.17 -14.87 -47.17
CA ALA A 129 -6.45 -14.61 -47.85
C ALA A 129 -7.70 -14.66 -46.95
N GLY A 130 -8.73 -13.84 -47.19
CA GLY A 130 -9.76 -14.09 -48.23
C GLY A 130 -10.88 -14.93 -47.60
N GLU A 131 -12.15 -14.53 -47.63
CA GLU A 131 -13.03 -14.82 -48.79
C GLU A 131 -12.60 -16.02 -49.63
#